data_AF-A0A9W4HFT4-F1
#
_entry.id   AF-A0A9W4HFT4-F1
#
_cell.length_a   1.000
_cell.length_b   1.000
_cell.length_c   1.000
_cell.angle_alpha   90.00
_cell.angle_beta   90.00
_cell.angle_gamma   90.00
#
_symmetry.space_group_name_H-M   'P 1'
#
loop_
_entity.id
_entity.type
_entity.pdbx_description
1 polymer ?
#
loop_
_entity_poly.entity_id
_entity_poly.type
_entity_poly.pdbx_seq_one_letter_code
_entity_poly.pdbx_strand_id
1 'polypeptide(L)'
;MIRFSLFLPSLVNVALPRIVGAVAVELEIGVGDDAVPLCYKARYSSRIYSVLFTVLFFHPNSPKMTSRDGFQWTSETGLTQGVPSIGVISPPSNISAAEAGPWDVIVVGAGYTGLTAARDLCLAGHKVLLLEARDRIGGRSWSSNIGDYPFEMGGTWVHWGQPHVWREISRYRMREELENSFDFSRGVNHFQLRTNQSESVMSHDEEDTLLASGLAKFVDVDGAMGRKIIPYPHDAFHVPEARKYDAQSAADRLKEIALSLTPNERAALESFVLLCSCGTLETTSFFEFLHWWALCGYSYQGCMDALISYKFKGGQSSFAIKFFKEALSTGNLSYSFNSPAQSISDQGDKVTLITRSGSQYTGSRLVSTIPLNVLNTVAFSPPLNSQRTAAANTGHVNQCVKVHAEISNKDMRSWTGITYPFNKLTYAIGDGTTPAGNTHIVCFGGFHNHIHPEEDINETKTAVQNMAPGNMDIKRLVFHNWAKDEFAKGAWFFSPPNMLSTSLDALRSRHGNVLFANSDWAVGWRSFIDGAIEEGTRAAFTVTEELRGPSASRSRL
;
A
#
# COMPACT_ATOMS: atom_id res chain seq x y z
N MET A 1 56.95 -16.06 25.83
CA MET A 1 57.01 -17.30 25.02
C MET A 1 56.26 -18.40 25.77
N ILE A 2 54.97 -18.61 25.47
CA ILE A 2 54.20 -19.83 25.82
C ILE A 2 53.19 -20.02 24.66
N ARG A 3 53.21 -21.20 24.04
CA ARG A 3 52.26 -21.63 22.99
C ARG A 3 51.01 -22.21 23.65
N PHE A 4 49.84 -21.91 23.10
CA PHE A 4 48.71 -22.84 23.10
C PHE A 4 48.16 -22.96 21.67
N SER A 5 48.04 -24.19 21.21
CA SER A 5 47.35 -24.58 19.99
C SER A 5 46.08 -25.29 20.40
N LEU A 6 44.93 -24.93 19.82
CA LEU A 6 43.72 -25.74 19.91
C LEU A 6 43.06 -25.84 18.54
N PHE A 7 42.87 -27.10 18.15
CA PHE A 7 42.19 -27.62 16.98
C PHE A 7 40.68 -27.32 17.01
N LEU A 8 40.09 -27.08 15.85
CA LEU A 8 38.65 -27.26 15.60
C LEU A 8 38.47 -28.23 14.41
N PRO A 9 37.51 -29.18 14.49
CA PRO A 9 37.37 -30.25 13.51
C PRO A 9 36.61 -29.81 12.26
N SER A 10 37.02 -30.39 11.14
CA SER A 10 36.37 -30.40 9.83
C SER A 10 35.14 -31.29 9.78
N LEU A 11 34.08 -30.86 9.07
CA LEU A 11 33.05 -31.61 8.29
C LEU A 11 31.96 -30.57 7.99
N VAL A 12 31.57 -30.19 6.76
CA VAL A 12 31.10 -30.98 5.62
C VAL A 12 31.29 -30.18 4.30
N ASN A 13 31.65 -30.88 3.22
CA ASN A 13 31.75 -30.44 1.83
C ASN A 13 30.39 -30.08 1.21
N VAL A 14 30.26 -28.92 0.55
CA VAL A 14 29.62 -28.78 -0.78
C VAL A 14 30.31 -27.63 -1.54
N ALA A 15 30.60 -27.86 -2.81
CA ALA A 15 31.47 -27.10 -3.70
C ALA A 15 30.88 -25.77 -4.21
N LEU A 16 31.73 -24.75 -4.34
CA LEU A 16 31.52 -23.54 -5.16
C LEU A 16 32.73 -23.37 -6.10
N PRO A 17 32.53 -22.98 -7.38
CA PRO A 17 33.64 -22.84 -8.32
C PRO A 17 34.45 -21.57 -8.06
N ARG A 18 35.78 -21.74 -8.04
CA ARG A 18 36.80 -20.67 -8.08
C ARG A 18 36.69 -19.87 -9.39
N ILE A 19 36.81 -18.54 -9.30
CA ILE A 19 37.78 -17.69 -10.04
C ILE A 19 37.80 -16.31 -9.34
N VAL A 20 38.81 -16.08 -8.48
CA VAL A 20 40.03 -15.25 -8.64
C VAL A 20 39.79 -13.73 -8.55
N GLY A 21 40.27 -13.15 -7.45
CA GLY A 21 40.39 -11.71 -7.22
C GLY A 21 40.60 -11.37 -5.75
N ALA A 22 41.62 -11.94 -5.10
CA ALA A 22 41.95 -11.59 -3.71
C ALA A 22 42.76 -10.29 -3.67
N VAL A 23 42.20 -9.24 -3.07
CA VAL A 23 42.97 -8.09 -2.57
C VAL A 23 43.33 -8.41 -1.12
N ALA A 24 44.60 -8.68 -0.86
CA ALA A 24 45.11 -8.79 0.50
C ALA A 24 45.24 -7.37 1.09
N VAL A 25 44.60 -7.14 2.23
CA VAL A 25 44.85 -5.97 3.08
C VAL A 25 45.55 -6.49 4.32
N GLU A 26 46.86 -6.28 4.43
CA GLU A 26 47.60 -6.47 5.68
C GLU A 26 47.29 -5.29 6.60
N LEU A 27 46.76 -5.59 7.79
CA LEU A 27 46.58 -4.64 8.88
C LEU A 27 47.64 -4.95 9.94
N GLU A 28 48.69 -4.13 9.98
CA GLU A 28 49.59 -4.08 11.14
C GLU A 28 48.93 -3.28 12.26
N ILE A 29 48.71 -3.92 13.41
CA ILE A 29 48.26 -3.26 14.64
C ILE A 29 49.48 -3.15 15.56
N GLY A 30 50.09 -1.97 15.60
CA GLY A 30 51.11 -1.62 16.58
C GLY A 30 50.45 -1.15 17.89
N VAL A 31 50.76 -1.83 19.00
CA VAL A 31 50.42 -1.38 20.35
C VAL A 31 51.62 -0.58 20.89
N GLY A 32 51.39 0.69 21.24
CA GLY A 32 52.37 1.54 21.91
C GLY A 32 51.67 2.46 22.90
N ASP A 33 52.09 2.38 24.16
CA ASP A 33 51.68 3.25 25.26
C ASP A 33 52.32 4.66 25.13
N ASP A 34 51.61 5.66 25.67
CA ASP A 34 52.02 7.03 26.03
C ASP A 34 51.97 8.21 25.00
N ALA A 35 51.04 9.15 25.30
CA ALA A 35 51.17 10.63 25.40
C ALA A 35 51.41 11.58 24.17
N VAL A 36 50.30 12.23 23.72
CA VAL A 36 50.07 13.63 23.23
C VAL A 36 50.88 14.22 22.01
N PRO A 37 50.46 15.36 21.38
CA PRO A 37 49.87 15.40 20.04
C PRO A 37 50.76 16.06 18.96
N LEU A 38 50.66 15.63 17.70
CA LEU A 38 51.26 16.36 16.57
C LEU A 38 50.26 16.61 15.44
N CYS A 39 49.99 17.89 15.24
CA CYS A 39 49.25 18.43 14.11
C CYS A 39 50.08 18.25 12.83
N TYR A 40 49.56 17.48 11.87
CA TYR A 40 50.03 17.51 10.49
C TYR A 40 48.87 17.79 9.54
N LYS A 41 48.95 18.95 8.88
CA LYS A 41 48.23 19.28 7.65
C LYS A 41 48.61 18.26 6.57
N ALA A 42 47.63 17.49 6.08
CA ALA A 42 47.76 16.75 4.83
C ALA A 42 46.61 17.13 3.89
N ARG A 43 46.96 17.48 2.65
CA ARG A 43 46.03 17.85 1.57
C ARG A 43 45.17 16.65 1.20
N TYR A 44 43.85 16.79 1.26
CA TYR A 44 42.91 15.78 0.80
C TYR A 44 42.78 15.81 -0.73
N SER A 45 43.23 14.72 -1.37
CA SER A 45 42.82 14.34 -2.73
C SER A 45 41.53 13.52 -2.60
N SER A 46 40.46 14.04 -3.20
CA SER A 46 39.12 13.47 -3.26
C SER A 46 39.10 12.20 -4.11
N ARG A 47 39.03 11.00 -3.49
CA ARG A 47 38.45 9.79 -4.14
C ARG A 47 38.22 8.53 -3.28
N ILE A 48 38.37 8.55 -1.95
CA ILE A 48 38.24 7.31 -1.13
C ILE A 48 37.02 7.29 -0.18
N TYR A 49 36.19 8.32 -0.14
CA TYR A 49 35.00 8.32 0.74
C TYR A 49 33.76 7.59 0.20
N SER A 50 33.79 7.02 -1.01
CA SER A 50 32.58 6.43 -1.64
C SER A 50 32.41 4.92 -1.47
N VAL A 51 33.39 4.18 -0.94
CA VAL A 51 33.34 2.69 -0.95
C VAL A 51 33.10 2.09 0.43
N LEU A 52 33.25 2.85 1.51
CA LEU A 52 33.04 2.34 2.88
C LEU A 52 31.59 2.43 3.39
N PHE A 53 30.68 3.08 2.68
CA PHE A 53 29.28 3.24 3.13
C PHE A 53 28.33 2.12 2.66
N THR A 54 28.79 1.19 1.83
CA THR A 54 27.90 0.22 1.14
C THR A 54 27.88 -1.18 1.76
N VAL A 55 28.64 -1.46 2.84
CA VAL A 55 28.75 -2.83 3.40
C VAL A 55 28.25 -2.98 4.85
N LEU A 56 27.73 -1.94 5.50
CA LEU A 56 27.32 -2.01 6.92
C LEU A 56 25.81 -2.18 7.22
N PHE A 57 24.96 -2.41 6.21
CA PHE A 57 23.52 -2.64 6.45
C PHE A 57 23.00 -3.93 5.83
N PHE A 58 23.66 -5.05 6.12
CA PHE A 58 23.00 -6.36 6.23
C PHE A 58 23.72 -7.17 7.30
N HIS A 59 23.61 -6.71 8.55
CA HIS A 59 23.76 -7.59 9.69
C HIS A 59 22.34 -8.03 10.08
N PRO A 60 22.05 -9.34 10.22
CA PRO A 60 20.73 -9.83 10.64
C PRO A 60 20.30 -9.34 12.04
N ASN A 61 21.16 -8.58 12.74
CA ASN A 61 20.93 -7.98 14.05
C ASN A 61 20.85 -6.43 14.05
N SER A 62 20.67 -5.75 12.91
CA SER A 62 20.33 -4.32 12.96
C SER A 62 18.98 -4.15 13.69
N PRO A 63 18.85 -3.25 14.69
CA PRO A 63 17.61 -3.10 15.43
C PRO A 63 16.46 -2.79 14.46
N LYS A 64 15.48 -3.70 14.40
CA LYS A 64 14.27 -3.49 13.58
C LYS A 64 13.60 -2.22 14.09
N MET A 65 13.56 -1.18 13.26
CA MET A 65 12.94 0.09 13.66
C MET A 65 11.42 -0.06 13.74
N THR A 66 10.85 0.48 14.82
CA THR A 66 9.43 0.40 15.14
C THR A 66 8.71 1.65 14.69
N SER A 67 7.63 1.50 13.91
CA SER A 67 6.73 2.60 13.60
C SER A 67 5.78 2.82 14.78
N ARG A 68 5.27 4.03 14.96
CA ARG A 68 4.11 4.30 15.84
C ARG A 68 2.82 3.65 15.34
N ASP A 69 2.77 3.30 14.06
CA ASP A 69 1.59 2.70 13.44
C ASP A 69 1.46 1.21 13.73
N GLY A 70 0.22 0.73 13.66
CA GLY A 70 -0.11 -0.69 13.70
C GLY A 70 -0.21 -1.24 15.11
N PHE A 71 -0.80 -2.43 15.20
CA PHE A 71 -1.08 -3.11 16.45
C PHE A 71 -0.71 -4.58 16.34
N GLN A 72 -0.32 -5.14 17.46
CA GLN A 72 -0.11 -6.57 17.62
C GLN A 72 -0.70 -7.03 18.96
N TRP A 73 -1.35 -8.19 18.93
CA TRP A 73 -1.78 -8.91 20.13
C TRP A 73 -1.17 -10.32 20.17
N THR A 74 -0.77 -10.77 21.36
CA THR A 74 -0.45 -12.17 21.71
C THR A 74 -0.99 -12.49 23.10
N SER A 75 -1.06 -13.77 23.48
CA SER A 75 -1.42 -14.16 24.85
C SER A 75 -0.44 -13.64 25.89
N GLU A 76 0.84 -13.50 25.53
CA GLU A 76 1.91 -13.12 26.45
C GLU A 76 1.99 -11.60 26.65
N THR A 77 1.80 -10.83 25.58
CA THR A 77 2.00 -9.37 25.60
C THR A 77 0.71 -8.57 25.74
N GLY A 78 -0.45 -9.20 25.56
CA GLY A 78 -1.68 -8.45 25.33
C GLY A 78 -1.60 -7.60 24.05
N LEU A 79 -2.48 -6.61 23.94
CA LEU A 79 -2.53 -5.69 22.79
C LEU A 79 -1.48 -4.60 22.98
N THR A 80 -0.65 -4.40 21.96
CA THR A 80 0.42 -3.40 21.92
C THR A 80 0.32 -2.58 20.64
N GLN A 81 0.64 -1.29 20.74
CA GLN A 81 0.69 -0.37 19.60
C GLN A 81 2.14 -0.18 19.15
N GLY A 82 2.32 -0.05 17.84
CA GLY A 82 3.61 0.12 17.18
C GLY A 82 4.25 -1.22 16.84
N VAL A 83 4.56 -1.42 15.57
CA VAL A 83 5.15 -2.66 15.05
C VAL A 83 6.36 -2.36 14.15
N PRO A 84 7.32 -3.29 13.99
CA PRO A 84 8.52 -3.04 13.18
C PRO A 84 8.16 -2.86 11.71
N SER A 85 8.87 -2.00 10.99
CA SER A 85 8.72 -1.88 9.54
C SER A 85 10.00 -1.40 8.86
N ILE A 86 10.33 -2.01 7.72
CA ILE A 86 11.39 -1.53 6.81
C ILE A 86 11.08 -0.10 6.32
N GLY A 87 9.80 0.30 6.33
CA GLY A 87 9.37 1.62 5.90
C GLY A 87 9.76 2.75 6.86
N VAL A 88 10.16 2.47 8.10
CA VAL A 88 10.59 3.52 9.04
C VAL A 88 11.90 4.13 8.56
N ILE A 89 11.98 5.47 8.51
CA ILE A 89 13.17 6.19 8.03
C ILE A 89 13.91 6.83 9.20
N SER A 90 15.22 6.56 9.30
CA SER A 90 16.11 7.12 10.31
C SER A 90 17.46 7.50 9.68
N PRO A 91 17.99 8.71 9.94
CA PRO A 91 17.34 9.79 10.72
C PRO A 91 16.04 10.28 10.05
N PRO A 92 15.08 10.85 10.81
CA PRO A 92 13.77 11.25 10.28
C PRO A 92 13.83 12.48 9.36
N SER A 93 14.97 13.16 9.30
CA SER A 93 15.23 14.21 8.32
C SER A 93 16.71 14.21 7.93
N ASN A 94 16.99 14.61 6.70
CA ASN A 94 18.33 14.94 6.23
C ASN A 94 18.50 16.42 5.88
N ILE A 95 17.52 17.28 6.22
CA ILE A 95 17.58 18.71 5.92
C ILE A 95 18.55 19.37 6.89
N SER A 96 19.63 19.95 6.36
CA SER A 96 20.53 20.80 7.15
C SER A 96 20.07 22.27 7.11
N ALA A 97 20.44 23.05 8.12
CA ALA A 97 20.16 24.49 8.15
C ALA A 97 20.74 25.25 6.94
N ALA A 98 21.80 24.73 6.33
CA ALA A 98 22.44 25.31 5.14
C ALA A 98 21.68 24.99 3.83
N GLU A 99 20.80 24.00 3.82
CA GLU A 99 20.09 23.52 2.61
C GLU A 99 18.58 23.85 2.61
N ALA A 100 18.13 24.70 3.53
CA ALA A 100 16.72 25.05 3.79
C ALA A 100 16.04 25.90 2.69
N GLY A 101 16.13 25.45 1.43
CA GLY A 101 15.40 25.98 0.28
C GLY A 101 16.12 27.11 -0.48
N PRO A 102 15.50 27.57 -1.59
CA PRO A 102 14.25 27.05 -2.15
C PRO A 102 14.44 25.67 -2.81
N TRP A 103 13.36 24.88 -2.83
CA TRP A 103 13.30 23.59 -3.54
C TRP A 103 12.68 23.79 -4.93
N ASP A 104 13.04 22.96 -5.90
CA ASP A 104 12.32 22.98 -7.17
C ASP A 104 10.89 22.46 -6.96
N VAL A 105 10.78 21.37 -6.19
CA VAL A 105 9.51 20.69 -5.94
C VAL A 105 9.38 20.24 -4.49
N ILE A 106 8.24 20.50 -3.88
CA ILE A 106 7.82 19.87 -2.62
C ILE A 106 6.85 18.73 -2.95
N VAL A 107 7.08 17.54 -2.42
CA VAL A 107 6.16 16.39 -2.48
C VAL A 107 5.60 16.15 -1.08
N VAL A 108 4.27 16.13 -0.95
CA VAL A 108 3.58 15.97 0.35
C VAL A 108 2.94 14.58 0.42
N GLY A 109 3.53 13.72 1.24
CA GLY A 109 3.17 12.32 1.42
C GLY A 109 4.19 11.37 0.79
N ALA A 110 4.60 10.35 1.53
CA ALA A 110 5.55 9.31 1.13
C ALA A 110 4.89 7.94 0.95
N GLY A 111 3.62 7.92 0.53
CA GLY A 111 2.99 6.74 -0.07
C GLY A 111 3.51 6.48 -1.48
N TYR A 112 3.07 5.39 -2.14
CA TYR A 112 3.55 5.04 -3.49
C TYR A 112 3.43 6.17 -4.53
N THR A 113 2.41 7.01 -4.45
CA THR A 113 2.29 8.20 -5.32
C THR A 113 3.43 9.18 -5.09
N GLY A 114 3.69 9.58 -3.86
CA GLY A 114 4.76 10.53 -3.55
C GLY A 114 6.15 9.94 -3.72
N LEU A 115 6.34 8.65 -3.38
CA LEU A 115 7.60 7.94 -3.64
C LEU A 115 7.93 7.89 -5.13
N THR A 116 6.93 7.60 -5.98
CA THR A 116 7.11 7.59 -7.44
C THR A 116 7.42 9.00 -7.94
N ALA A 117 6.63 10.00 -7.52
CA ALA A 117 6.83 11.38 -7.93
C ALA A 117 8.21 11.91 -7.53
N ALA A 118 8.61 11.73 -6.27
CA ALA A 118 9.91 12.16 -5.77
C ALA A 118 11.06 11.46 -6.49
N ARG A 119 10.97 10.14 -6.71
CA ARG A 119 11.98 9.36 -7.45
C ARG A 119 12.14 9.88 -8.87
N ASP A 120 11.04 10.03 -9.62
CA ASP A 120 11.10 10.47 -11.01
C ASP A 120 11.61 11.91 -11.14
N LEU A 121 11.18 12.84 -10.26
CA LEU A 121 11.67 14.21 -10.23
C LEU A 121 13.17 14.30 -9.88
N CYS A 122 13.61 13.53 -8.89
CA CYS A 122 15.02 13.45 -8.51
C CYS A 122 15.89 12.94 -9.66
N LEU A 123 15.44 11.91 -10.38
CA LEU A 123 16.12 11.36 -11.56
C LEU A 123 16.12 12.33 -12.74
N ALA A 124 15.10 13.18 -12.85
CA ALA A 124 15.06 14.27 -13.82
C ALA A 124 15.99 15.45 -13.47
N GLY A 125 16.65 15.41 -12.31
CA GLY A 125 17.63 16.40 -11.87
C GLY A 125 17.08 17.52 -10.98
N HIS A 126 15.83 17.42 -10.55
CA HIS A 126 15.20 18.43 -9.69
C HIS A 126 15.58 18.24 -8.23
N LYS A 127 15.81 19.35 -7.51
CA LYS A 127 15.99 19.38 -6.06
C LYS A 127 14.63 19.23 -5.37
N VAL A 128 14.38 18.06 -4.78
CA VAL A 128 13.06 17.68 -4.24
C VAL A 128 13.09 17.64 -2.72
N LEU A 129 12.05 18.21 -2.10
CA LEU A 129 11.74 18.01 -0.68
C LEU A 129 10.53 17.09 -0.53
N LEU A 130 10.70 15.95 0.15
CA LEU A 130 9.62 15.03 0.53
C LEU A 130 9.21 15.25 1.99
N LEU A 131 7.96 15.67 2.23
CA LEU A 131 7.39 15.86 3.57
C LEU A 131 6.37 14.77 3.87
N GLU A 132 6.55 14.07 4.99
CA GLU A 132 5.68 12.96 5.41
C GLU A 132 5.21 13.17 6.86
N ALA A 133 3.92 12.92 7.10
CA ALA A 133 3.31 13.06 8.42
C ALA A 133 3.73 11.95 9.39
N ARG A 134 3.91 10.73 8.88
CA ARG A 134 4.30 9.53 9.63
C ARG A 134 5.81 9.48 9.88
N ASP A 135 6.25 8.45 10.61
CA ASP A 135 7.67 8.07 10.74
C ASP A 135 8.16 7.11 9.65
N ARG A 136 7.28 6.76 8.70
CA ARG A 136 7.53 5.73 7.69
C ARG A 136 7.03 6.12 6.31
N ILE A 137 7.61 5.50 5.29
CA ILE A 137 7.10 5.49 3.91
C ILE A 137 5.98 4.45 3.72
N GLY A 138 5.40 4.44 2.51
CA GLY A 138 4.39 3.46 2.07
C GLY A 138 2.95 3.93 2.23
N GLY A 139 2.66 4.82 3.19
CA GLY A 139 1.32 5.35 3.41
C GLY A 139 0.32 4.23 3.72
N ARG A 140 -0.72 4.09 2.88
CA ARG A 140 -1.77 3.06 2.98
C ARG A 140 -1.33 1.64 2.61
N SER A 141 -0.07 1.43 2.24
CA SER A 141 0.50 0.10 2.02
C SER A 141 1.87 0.00 2.68
N TRP A 142 1.99 -0.90 3.65
CA TRP A 142 3.22 -1.20 4.36
C TRP A 142 3.11 -2.57 5.03
N SER A 143 4.24 -3.21 5.25
CA SER A 143 4.37 -4.49 5.92
C SER A 143 5.13 -4.38 7.24
N SER A 144 4.79 -5.27 8.18
CA SER A 144 5.52 -5.50 9.41
C SER A 144 6.09 -6.91 9.48
N ASN A 145 7.40 -7.03 9.67
CA ASN A 145 8.09 -8.32 9.72
C ASN A 145 8.19 -8.83 11.16
N ILE A 146 7.22 -9.63 11.58
CA ILE A 146 7.09 -10.21 12.93
C ILE A 146 7.31 -11.71 12.85
N GLY A 147 8.24 -12.27 13.63
CA GLY A 147 8.61 -13.69 13.53
C GLY A 147 9.11 -14.08 12.13
N ASP A 148 9.77 -13.14 11.44
CA ASP A 148 10.24 -13.24 10.05
C ASP A 148 9.15 -13.56 9.03
N TYR A 149 7.89 -13.23 9.35
CA TYR A 149 6.77 -13.23 8.44
C TYR A 149 6.30 -11.78 8.17
N PRO A 150 6.11 -11.38 6.90
CA PRO A 150 5.57 -10.05 6.57
C PRO A 150 4.04 -10.02 6.72
N PHE A 151 3.55 -9.31 7.73
CA PHE A 151 2.14 -8.97 7.87
C PHE A 151 1.83 -7.69 7.11
N GLU A 152 0.89 -7.77 6.17
CA GLU A 152 0.59 -6.69 5.23
C GLU A 152 -0.53 -5.77 5.74
N MET A 153 -0.12 -4.70 6.41
CA MET A 153 -0.99 -3.82 7.20
C MET A 153 -2.04 -3.07 6.37
N GLY A 154 -1.88 -2.99 5.05
CA GLY A 154 -2.76 -2.25 4.13
C GLY A 154 -2.82 -2.92 2.75
N GLY A 155 -2.64 -2.14 1.67
CA GLY A 155 -2.60 -2.69 0.31
C GLY A 155 -1.52 -3.77 0.15
N THR A 156 -1.84 -4.89 -0.51
CA THR A 156 -1.02 -6.12 -0.50
C THR A 156 -0.76 -6.67 -1.88
N TRP A 157 -1.82 -6.95 -2.63
CA TRP A 157 -1.72 -7.77 -3.84
C TRP A 157 -1.35 -6.95 -5.07
N VAL A 158 -0.64 -7.60 -5.99
CA VAL A 158 -0.15 -7.04 -7.25
C VAL A 158 -0.30 -8.05 -8.38
N HIS A 159 -0.45 -7.58 -9.62
CA HIS A 159 -0.58 -8.47 -10.78
C HIS A 159 0.02 -7.83 -12.04
N TRP A 160 0.45 -8.62 -13.03
CA TRP A 160 1.02 -8.07 -14.27
C TRP A 160 0.01 -7.32 -15.14
N GLY A 161 -1.30 -7.55 -14.92
CA GLY A 161 -2.38 -6.73 -15.49
C GLY A 161 -2.48 -5.32 -14.90
N GLN A 162 -1.70 -5.00 -13.87
CA GLN A 162 -1.56 -3.68 -13.26
C GLN A 162 -0.25 -3.04 -13.76
N PRO A 163 -0.29 -2.25 -14.84
CA PRO A 163 0.89 -1.97 -15.64
C PRO A 163 1.94 -1.10 -14.93
N HIS A 164 1.52 -0.17 -14.07
CA HIS A 164 2.40 0.78 -13.40
C HIS A 164 3.18 0.10 -12.27
N VAL A 165 2.48 -0.66 -11.40
CA VAL A 165 3.14 -1.43 -10.35
C VAL A 165 4.02 -2.52 -10.93
N TRP A 166 3.56 -3.20 -11.99
CA TRP A 166 4.34 -4.27 -12.62
C TRP A 166 5.59 -3.75 -13.32
N ARG A 167 5.53 -2.55 -13.91
CA ARG A 167 6.71 -1.87 -14.46
C ARG A 167 7.76 -1.66 -13.38
N GLU A 168 7.38 -1.20 -12.21
CA GLU A 168 8.30 -0.96 -11.09
C GLU A 168 8.84 -2.27 -10.49
N ILE A 169 8.00 -3.30 -10.35
CA ILE A 169 8.43 -4.65 -9.95
C ILE A 169 9.52 -5.17 -10.91
N SER A 170 9.30 -5.01 -12.22
CA SER A 170 10.25 -5.43 -13.24
C SER A 170 11.55 -4.60 -13.19
N ARG A 171 11.44 -3.28 -13.05
CA ARG A 171 12.58 -2.36 -12.93
C ARG A 171 13.48 -2.72 -11.75
N TYR A 172 12.89 -2.97 -10.58
CA TYR A 172 13.63 -3.32 -9.36
C TYR A 172 13.97 -4.81 -9.27
N ARG A 173 13.65 -5.60 -10.30
CA ARG A 173 13.95 -7.03 -10.42
C ARG A 173 13.31 -7.89 -9.33
N MET A 174 12.10 -7.54 -8.90
CA MET A 174 11.37 -8.21 -7.81
C MET A 174 10.35 -9.25 -8.29
N ARG A 175 10.37 -9.63 -9.58
CA ARG A 175 9.41 -10.60 -10.16
C ARG A 175 9.48 -11.98 -9.48
N GLU A 176 10.67 -12.41 -9.09
CA GLU A 176 10.91 -13.69 -8.39
C GLU A 176 10.66 -13.60 -6.87
N GLU A 177 10.40 -12.39 -6.38
CA GLU A 177 10.09 -12.10 -4.97
C GLU A 177 8.58 -12.14 -4.68
N LEU A 178 7.77 -12.62 -5.62
CA LEU A 178 6.33 -12.81 -5.44
C LEU A 178 6.01 -14.24 -4.98
N GLU A 179 4.94 -14.37 -4.22
CA GLU A 179 4.35 -15.63 -3.80
C GLU A 179 2.82 -15.59 -3.90
N ASN A 180 2.20 -16.77 -3.95
CA ASN A 180 0.75 -16.91 -4.05
C ASN A 180 0.12 -16.97 -2.65
N SER A 181 -0.95 -16.20 -2.45
CA SER A 181 -1.79 -16.24 -1.27
C SER A 181 -2.55 -17.57 -1.14
N PHE A 182 -3.01 -18.17 -2.23
CA PHE A 182 -3.72 -19.45 -2.21
C PHE A 182 -2.76 -20.63 -2.33
N ASP A 183 -3.00 -21.66 -1.51
CA ASP A 183 -2.35 -22.97 -1.59
C ASP A 183 -3.36 -24.03 -1.14
N PHE A 184 -3.92 -24.72 -2.12
CA PHE A 184 -4.93 -25.76 -1.94
C PHE A 184 -4.34 -27.18 -2.03
N SER A 185 -3.01 -27.30 -2.00
CA SER A 185 -2.32 -28.60 -2.15
C SER A 185 -2.41 -29.51 -0.92
N ARG A 186 -2.86 -28.97 0.23
CA ARG A 186 -2.89 -29.64 1.54
C ARG A 186 -3.92 -28.97 2.45
N GLY A 187 -4.30 -29.64 3.53
CA GLY A 187 -5.19 -29.08 4.55
C GLY A 187 -6.65 -29.42 4.30
N VAL A 188 -7.57 -28.60 4.81
CA VAL A 188 -9.01 -28.87 4.78
C VAL A 188 -9.66 -28.75 3.40
N ASN A 189 -8.97 -28.07 2.48
CA ASN A 189 -9.29 -27.80 1.07
C ASN A 189 -10.78 -27.52 0.79
N HIS A 190 -11.36 -26.51 1.44
CA HIS A 190 -12.75 -26.15 1.25
C HIS A 190 -13.03 -24.67 1.52
N PHE A 191 -14.15 -24.24 0.96
CA PHE A 191 -14.81 -22.99 1.25
C PHE A 191 -15.93 -23.19 2.27
N GLN A 192 -16.03 -22.28 3.24
CA GLN A 192 -17.08 -22.28 4.25
C GLN A 192 -17.95 -21.01 4.12
N LEU A 193 -19.20 -21.19 3.73
CA LEU A 193 -20.21 -20.13 3.67
C LEU A 193 -21.14 -20.22 4.89
N ARG A 194 -21.17 -19.16 5.69
CA ARG A 194 -22.02 -19.06 6.88
C ARG A 194 -22.98 -17.89 6.73
N THR A 195 -24.27 -18.19 6.79
CA THR A 195 -25.37 -17.21 6.74
C THR A 195 -26.22 -17.27 8.01
N ASN A 196 -27.16 -16.34 8.17
CA ASN A 196 -28.15 -16.41 9.26
C ASN A 196 -29.02 -17.68 9.22
N GLN A 197 -29.12 -18.33 8.06
CA GLN A 197 -30.04 -19.45 7.84
C GLN A 197 -29.33 -20.79 7.79
N SER A 198 -28.07 -20.81 7.36
CA SER A 198 -27.35 -22.05 7.08
C SER A 198 -25.84 -21.88 7.19
N GLU A 199 -25.17 -23.00 7.40
CA GLU A 199 -23.74 -23.16 7.22
C GLU A 199 -23.53 -24.22 6.12
N SER A 200 -22.65 -23.93 5.17
CA SER A 200 -22.39 -24.78 4.03
C SER A 200 -20.88 -24.86 3.80
N VAL A 201 -20.39 -26.09 3.63
CA VAL A 201 -19.01 -26.37 3.27
C VAL A 201 -19.02 -26.95 1.86
N MET A 202 -18.19 -26.42 0.98
CA MET A 202 -18.12 -26.83 -0.42
C MET A 202 -16.67 -26.79 -0.92
N SER A 203 -16.41 -27.45 -2.05
CA SER A 203 -15.11 -27.38 -2.72
C SER A 203 -14.83 -25.97 -3.24
N HIS A 204 -13.56 -25.66 -3.53
CA HIS A 204 -13.20 -24.39 -4.16
C HIS A 204 -13.75 -24.26 -5.60
N ASP A 205 -13.93 -25.38 -6.32
CA ASP A 205 -14.59 -25.34 -7.64
C ASP A 205 -16.08 -24.92 -7.53
N GLU A 206 -16.76 -25.35 -6.45
CA GLU A 206 -18.12 -24.93 -6.14
C GLU A 206 -18.18 -23.47 -5.64
N GLU A 207 -17.19 -23.03 -4.86
CA GLU A 207 -16.98 -21.61 -4.49
C GLU A 207 -16.86 -20.72 -5.73
N ASP A 208 -15.98 -21.09 -6.66
CA ASP A 208 -15.73 -20.37 -7.89
C ASP A 208 -17.00 -20.29 -8.75
N THR A 209 -17.72 -21.41 -8.88
CA THR A 209 -18.99 -21.47 -9.60
C THR A 209 -20.05 -20.57 -8.96
N LEU A 210 -20.15 -20.58 -7.63
CA LEU A 210 -21.09 -19.76 -6.87
C LEU A 210 -20.83 -18.27 -7.06
N LEU A 211 -19.59 -17.84 -6.86
CA LEU A 211 -19.19 -16.44 -6.98
C LEU A 211 -19.29 -15.95 -8.43
N ALA A 212 -18.82 -16.74 -9.40
CA ALA A 212 -18.93 -16.40 -10.81
C ALA A 212 -20.39 -16.24 -11.26
N SER A 213 -21.30 -17.12 -10.81
CA SER A 213 -22.73 -17.02 -11.14
C SER A 213 -23.38 -15.75 -10.56
N GLY A 214 -23.14 -15.47 -9.27
CA GLY A 214 -23.65 -14.26 -8.61
C GLY A 214 -23.12 -12.98 -9.27
N LEU A 215 -21.82 -12.92 -9.54
CA LEU A 215 -21.18 -11.78 -10.17
C LEU A 215 -21.64 -11.56 -11.60
N ALA A 216 -21.79 -12.61 -12.40
CA ALA A 216 -22.30 -12.51 -13.76
C ALA A 216 -23.68 -11.83 -13.79
N LYS A 217 -24.59 -12.23 -12.90
CA LYS A 217 -25.92 -11.58 -12.76
C LYS A 217 -25.81 -10.13 -12.33
N PHE A 218 -24.88 -9.81 -11.41
CA PHE A 218 -24.66 -8.46 -10.91
C PHE A 218 -24.14 -7.50 -11.97
N VAL A 219 -23.12 -7.91 -12.74
CA VAL A 219 -22.42 -7.03 -13.68
C VAL A 219 -23.03 -6.99 -15.07
N ASP A 220 -23.86 -7.97 -15.45
CA ASP A 220 -24.43 -8.06 -16.79
C ASP A 220 -25.60 -7.09 -17.01
N VAL A 221 -25.26 -5.81 -17.17
CA VAL A 221 -26.21 -4.73 -17.42
C VAL A 221 -26.41 -4.41 -18.90
N ASP A 222 -25.66 -5.08 -19.77
CA ASP A 222 -25.58 -4.82 -21.22
C ASP A 222 -25.61 -6.10 -22.09
N GLY A 223 -25.83 -7.26 -21.47
CA GLY A 223 -25.77 -8.57 -22.12
C GLY A 223 -24.36 -8.94 -22.60
N ALA A 224 -23.33 -8.31 -22.05
CA ALA A 224 -21.92 -8.48 -22.39
C ALA A 224 -21.00 -8.29 -21.17
N MET A 225 -21.49 -8.55 -19.95
CA MET A 225 -20.73 -8.46 -18.70
C MET A 225 -20.09 -7.08 -18.46
N GLY A 226 -20.72 -6.00 -18.94
CA GLY A 226 -20.25 -4.62 -18.79
C GLY A 226 -19.31 -4.13 -19.92
N ARG A 227 -18.96 -4.98 -20.89
CA ARG A 227 -18.02 -4.62 -21.98
C ARG A 227 -18.53 -3.55 -22.93
N LYS A 228 -19.86 -3.41 -23.10
CA LYS A 228 -20.45 -2.36 -23.94
C LYS A 228 -20.57 -1.03 -23.20
N ILE A 229 -20.71 -1.08 -21.87
CA ILE A 229 -20.84 0.13 -21.03
C ILE A 229 -19.47 0.69 -20.62
N ILE A 230 -18.49 -0.17 -20.36
CA ILE A 230 -17.12 0.24 -20.01
C ILE A 230 -16.14 -0.46 -20.95
N PRO A 231 -16.10 -0.13 -22.26
CA PRO A 231 -15.12 -0.73 -23.18
C PRO A 231 -13.69 -0.26 -22.90
N TYR A 232 -13.54 0.94 -22.34
CA TYR A 232 -12.25 1.57 -22.03
C TYR A 232 -12.23 2.03 -20.57
N PRO A 233 -11.84 1.17 -19.61
CA PRO A 233 -11.91 1.51 -18.18
C PRO A 233 -10.99 2.67 -17.76
N HIS A 234 -10.06 3.10 -18.62
CA HIS A 234 -9.19 4.26 -18.39
C HIS A 234 -9.80 5.59 -18.85
N ASP A 235 -10.95 5.55 -19.53
CA ASP A 235 -11.70 6.72 -20.00
C ASP A 235 -13.11 6.66 -19.37
N ALA A 236 -13.20 7.15 -18.13
CA ALA A 236 -14.43 7.10 -17.36
C ALA A 236 -15.56 7.82 -18.12
N PHE A 237 -16.70 7.14 -18.28
CA PHE A 237 -17.86 7.65 -19.02
C PHE A 237 -17.63 7.89 -20.52
N HIS A 238 -16.65 7.20 -21.13
CA HIS A 238 -16.50 7.13 -22.60
C HIS A 238 -17.84 6.84 -23.30
N VAL A 239 -18.58 5.89 -22.75
CA VAL A 239 -19.99 5.62 -23.09
C VAL A 239 -20.86 6.47 -22.16
N PRO A 240 -21.62 7.46 -22.66
CA PRO A 240 -22.37 8.38 -21.83
C PRO A 240 -23.37 7.70 -20.87
N GLU A 241 -23.96 6.59 -21.31
CA GLU A 241 -24.90 5.78 -20.54
C GLU A 241 -24.26 5.23 -19.25
N ALA A 242 -22.93 5.12 -19.19
CA ALA A 242 -22.23 4.63 -18.01
C ALA A 242 -22.46 5.52 -16.78
N ARG A 243 -22.76 6.82 -16.98
CA ARG A 243 -23.02 7.77 -15.88
C ARG A 243 -24.20 7.36 -15.00
N LYS A 244 -25.22 6.71 -15.57
CA LYS A 244 -26.38 6.26 -14.78
C LYS A 244 -25.99 5.21 -13.74
N TYR A 245 -24.96 4.39 -14.02
CA TYR A 245 -24.48 3.37 -13.08
C TYR A 245 -23.62 3.99 -11.98
N ASP A 246 -23.05 5.18 -12.18
CA ASP A 246 -22.37 5.91 -11.09
C ASP A 246 -23.38 6.53 -10.13
N ALA A 247 -24.56 6.92 -10.63
CA ALA A 247 -25.67 7.34 -9.78
C ALA A 247 -26.35 6.17 -9.02
N GLN A 248 -26.11 4.93 -9.46
CA GLN A 248 -26.70 3.71 -8.90
C GLN A 248 -25.84 3.15 -7.77
N SER A 249 -26.46 2.78 -6.65
CA SER A 249 -25.79 2.04 -5.58
C SER A 249 -25.75 0.53 -5.86
N ALA A 250 -24.86 -0.20 -5.19
CA ALA A 250 -24.88 -1.66 -5.22
C ALA A 250 -26.22 -2.22 -4.70
N ALA A 251 -26.83 -1.58 -3.69
CA ALA A 251 -28.16 -1.94 -3.18
C ALA A 251 -29.23 -1.83 -4.27
N ASP A 252 -29.22 -0.75 -5.05
CA ASP A 252 -30.16 -0.56 -6.16
C ASP A 252 -29.98 -1.66 -7.21
N ARG A 253 -28.73 -1.99 -7.57
CA ARG A 253 -28.47 -3.05 -8.54
C ARG A 253 -28.90 -4.43 -8.03
N LEU A 254 -28.64 -4.75 -6.76
CA LEU A 254 -29.07 -6.01 -6.15
C LEU A 254 -30.59 -6.16 -6.15
N LYS A 255 -31.32 -5.06 -5.95
CA LYS A 255 -32.79 -5.05 -6.02
C LYS A 255 -33.31 -5.43 -7.41
N GLU A 256 -32.65 -4.97 -8.47
CA GLU A 256 -33.04 -5.29 -9.86
C GLU A 256 -32.92 -6.79 -10.18
N ILE A 257 -31.92 -7.47 -9.59
CA ILE A 257 -31.63 -8.88 -9.87
C ILE A 257 -32.10 -9.83 -8.77
N ALA A 258 -32.79 -9.34 -7.74
CA ALA A 258 -33.10 -10.09 -6.53
C ALA A 258 -33.81 -11.44 -6.80
N LEU A 259 -34.72 -11.49 -7.78
CA LEU A 259 -35.45 -12.71 -8.14
C LEU A 259 -34.60 -13.74 -8.91
N SER A 260 -33.43 -13.34 -9.41
CA SER A 260 -32.52 -14.22 -10.15
C SER A 260 -31.46 -14.88 -9.27
N LEU A 261 -31.34 -14.45 -8.00
CA LEU A 261 -30.32 -14.92 -7.07
C LEU A 261 -30.90 -15.96 -6.11
N THR A 262 -30.20 -17.09 -5.96
CA THR A 262 -30.40 -17.97 -4.82
C THR A 262 -29.91 -17.31 -3.52
N PRO A 263 -30.34 -17.78 -2.34
CA PRO A 263 -29.85 -17.25 -1.06
C PRO A 263 -28.32 -17.29 -0.93
N ASN A 264 -27.67 -18.39 -1.37
CA ASN A 264 -26.22 -18.53 -1.30
C ASN A 264 -25.51 -17.60 -2.30
N GLU A 265 -26.02 -17.47 -3.54
CA GLU A 265 -25.46 -16.53 -4.51
C GLU A 265 -25.55 -15.09 -3.99
N ARG A 266 -26.69 -14.73 -3.39
CA ARG A 266 -26.88 -13.40 -2.82
C ARG A 266 -25.90 -13.12 -1.69
N ALA A 267 -25.75 -14.05 -0.73
CA ALA A 267 -24.83 -13.88 0.40
C ALA A 267 -23.36 -13.78 -0.06
N ALA A 268 -22.94 -14.65 -0.99
CA ALA A 268 -21.59 -14.62 -1.54
C ALA A 268 -21.32 -13.35 -2.35
N LEU A 269 -22.27 -12.94 -3.21
CA LEU A 269 -22.19 -11.72 -4.01
C LEU A 269 -22.12 -10.46 -3.14
N GLU A 270 -23.04 -10.29 -2.19
CA GLU A 270 -23.05 -9.12 -1.29
C GLU A 270 -21.74 -9.04 -0.51
N SER A 271 -21.24 -10.17 -0.02
CA SER A 271 -19.95 -10.25 0.68
C SER A 271 -18.77 -9.87 -0.21
N PHE A 272 -18.74 -10.30 -1.48
CA PHE A 272 -17.67 -9.96 -2.41
C PHE A 272 -17.70 -8.47 -2.83
N VAL A 273 -18.89 -7.92 -3.09
CA VAL A 273 -19.07 -6.49 -3.37
C VAL A 273 -18.61 -5.65 -2.18
N LEU A 274 -18.99 -6.05 -0.96
CA LEU A 274 -18.57 -5.37 0.27
C LEU A 274 -17.11 -5.63 0.64
N LEU A 275 -16.49 -6.73 0.20
CA LEU A 275 -15.05 -6.91 0.28
C LEU A 275 -14.34 -5.86 -0.59
N CYS A 276 -14.85 -5.59 -1.80
CA CYS A 276 -14.24 -4.61 -2.70
C CYS A 276 -14.44 -3.16 -2.22
N SER A 277 -15.62 -2.82 -1.69
CA SER A 277 -15.92 -1.44 -1.29
C SER A 277 -15.66 -1.14 0.18
N CYS A 278 -15.81 -2.13 1.05
CA CYS A 278 -15.85 -2.04 2.51
C CYS A 278 -16.75 -0.92 3.05
N GLY A 279 -17.75 -0.51 2.28
CA GLY A 279 -18.80 0.42 2.68
C GLY A 279 -20.06 -0.31 3.15
N THR A 280 -21.21 0.22 2.77
CA THR A 280 -22.51 -0.47 2.77
C THR A 280 -23.01 -0.63 1.34
N LEU A 281 -24.04 -1.45 1.13
CA LEU A 281 -24.60 -1.64 -0.22
C LEU A 281 -25.18 -0.34 -0.79
N GLU A 282 -25.76 0.50 0.07
CA GLU A 282 -26.38 1.80 -0.28
C GLU A 282 -25.35 2.88 -0.60
N THR A 283 -24.18 2.79 0.04
CA THR A 283 -23.11 3.76 -0.12
C THR A 283 -22.09 3.34 -1.18
N THR A 284 -22.15 2.13 -1.71
CA THR A 284 -21.20 1.65 -2.73
C THR A 284 -21.67 2.03 -4.14
N SER A 285 -20.88 2.80 -4.89
CA SER A 285 -21.15 3.06 -6.32
C SER A 285 -21.06 1.76 -7.13
N PHE A 286 -22.12 1.46 -7.89
CA PHE A 286 -22.13 0.29 -8.76
C PHE A 286 -21.19 0.46 -9.96
N PHE A 287 -21.07 1.67 -10.51
CA PHE A 287 -20.09 1.95 -11.57
C PHE A 287 -18.66 1.69 -11.13
N GLU A 288 -18.29 2.04 -9.89
CA GLU A 288 -16.94 1.79 -9.40
C GLU A 288 -16.63 0.29 -9.29
N PHE A 289 -17.63 -0.52 -8.94
CA PHE A 289 -17.50 -1.97 -9.00
C PHE A 289 -17.32 -2.48 -10.44
N LEU A 290 -18.13 -1.99 -11.40
CA LEU A 290 -17.98 -2.33 -12.82
C LEU A 290 -16.62 -1.90 -13.39
N HIS A 291 -16.07 -0.79 -12.90
CA HIS A 291 -14.76 -0.29 -13.30
C HIS A 291 -13.64 -1.25 -12.85
N TRP A 292 -13.68 -1.71 -11.60
CA TRP A 292 -12.77 -2.77 -11.12
C TRP A 292 -12.93 -4.06 -11.93
N TRP A 293 -14.17 -4.51 -12.14
CA TRP A 293 -14.48 -5.68 -12.95
C TRP A 293 -13.91 -5.60 -14.37
N ALA A 294 -14.03 -4.44 -15.02
CA ALA A 294 -13.49 -4.19 -16.35
C ALA A 294 -11.95 -4.27 -16.39
N LEU A 295 -11.27 -3.67 -15.40
CA LEU A 295 -9.81 -3.76 -15.25
C LEU A 295 -9.34 -5.20 -14.98
N CYS A 296 -10.18 -6.00 -14.34
CA CYS A 296 -9.99 -7.42 -14.10
C CYS A 296 -10.39 -8.31 -15.31
N GLY A 297 -10.51 -7.73 -16.51
CA GLY A 297 -10.78 -8.50 -17.72
C GLY A 297 -12.20 -9.04 -17.84
N TYR A 298 -13.15 -8.47 -17.09
CA TYR A 298 -14.57 -8.83 -17.08
C TYR A 298 -14.83 -10.30 -16.75
N SER A 299 -14.12 -10.81 -15.73
CA SER A 299 -14.30 -12.18 -15.25
C SER A 299 -14.02 -12.29 -13.76
N TYR A 300 -14.67 -13.24 -13.10
CA TYR A 300 -14.41 -13.53 -11.69
C TYR A 300 -12.95 -13.98 -11.49
N GLN A 301 -12.44 -14.87 -12.35
CA GLN A 301 -11.05 -15.31 -12.28
C GLN A 301 -10.07 -14.14 -12.38
N GLY A 302 -10.30 -13.20 -13.31
CA GLY A 302 -9.44 -12.03 -13.43
C GLY A 302 -9.50 -11.13 -12.18
N CYS A 303 -10.63 -11.07 -11.48
CA CYS A 303 -10.69 -10.43 -10.16
C CYS A 303 -9.83 -11.19 -9.14
N MET A 304 -9.92 -12.51 -9.06
CA MET A 304 -9.10 -13.30 -8.14
C MET A 304 -7.60 -13.13 -8.41
N ASP A 305 -7.21 -13.19 -9.69
CA ASP A 305 -5.81 -13.02 -10.12
C ASP A 305 -5.27 -11.63 -9.77
N ALA A 306 -6.05 -10.58 -10.04
CA ALA A 306 -5.58 -9.20 -9.88
C ALA A 306 -5.71 -8.64 -8.47
N LEU A 307 -6.70 -9.10 -7.69
CA LEU A 307 -7.08 -8.47 -6.42
C LEU A 307 -6.50 -9.19 -5.20
N ILE A 308 -6.26 -10.51 -5.25
CA ILE A 308 -5.97 -11.29 -4.04
C ILE A 308 -5.00 -12.48 -4.23
N SER A 309 -4.32 -12.59 -5.36
CA SER A 309 -3.46 -13.76 -5.65
C SER A 309 -1.98 -13.58 -5.28
N TYR A 310 -1.30 -12.53 -5.76
CA TYR A 310 0.15 -12.43 -5.62
C TYR A 310 0.57 -11.30 -4.68
N LYS A 311 1.51 -11.59 -3.79
CA LYS A 311 2.09 -10.65 -2.82
C LYS A 311 3.62 -10.81 -2.74
N PHE A 312 4.30 -9.84 -2.13
CA PHE A 312 5.76 -9.89 -1.98
C PHE A 312 6.18 -10.75 -0.78
N LYS A 313 7.15 -11.65 -0.99
CA LYS A 313 7.81 -12.45 0.05
C LYS A 313 8.45 -11.60 1.15
N GLY A 314 8.96 -10.42 0.79
CA GLY A 314 9.54 -9.44 1.74
C GLY A 314 8.53 -8.44 2.31
N GLY A 315 7.26 -8.54 1.90
CA GLY A 315 6.20 -7.59 2.15
C GLY A 315 6.34 -6.25 1.43
N GLN A 316 5.28 -5.45 1.38
CA GLN A 316 5.24 -4.17 0.64
C GLN A 316 6.32 -3.16 1.07
N SER A 317 6.72 -3.13 2.34
CA SER A 317 7.79 -2.23 2.78
C SER A 317 9.14 -2.53 2.10
N SER A 318 9.37 -3.78 1.65
CA SER A 318 10.57 -4.16 0.87
C SER A 318 10.57 -3.62 -0.56
N PHE A 319 9.37 -3.34 -1.11
CA PHE A 319 9.19 -2.73 -2.42
C PHE A 319 9.25 -1.20 -2.32
N ALA A 320 8.51 -0.60 -1.37
CA ALA A 320 8.50 0.86 -1.14
C ALA A 320 9.90 1.44 -0.92
N ILE A 321 10.76 0.75 -0.16
CA ILE A 321 12.12 1.24 0.14
C ILE A 321 13.01 1.33 -1.10
N LYS A 322 12.70 0.62 -2.19
CA LYS A 322 13.44 0.71 -3.46
C LYS A 322 13.31 2.09 -4.09
N PHE A 323 12.10 2.65 -4.10
CA PHE A 323 11.83 4.01 -4.59
C PHE A 323 12.55 5.06 -3.78
N PHE A 324 12.45 4.95 -2.45
CA PHE A 324 13.10 5.90 -1.55
C PHE A 324 14.63 5.88 -1.71
N LYS A 325 15.25 4.70 -1.76
CA LYS A 325 16.70 4.56 -1.96
C LYS A 325 17.16 5.04 -3.32
N GLU A 326 16.39 4.79 -4.38
CA GLU A 326 16.71 5.30 -5.72
C GLU A 326 16.65 6.83 -5.76
N ALA A 327 15.60 7.43 -5.20
CA ALA A 327 15.50 8.88 -5.07
C ALA A 327 16.65 9.47 -4.23
N LEU A 328 17.00 8.85 -3.10
CA LEU A 328 18.11 9.29 -2.26
C LEU A 328 19.47 9.19 -2.97
N SER A 329 19.67 8.16 -3.79
CA SER A 329 20.94 7.93 -4.50
C SER A 329 21.30 9.00 -5.52
N THR A 330 20.34 9.83 -5.94
CA THR A 330 20.59 10.95 -6.85
C THR A 330 21.33 12.12 -6.18
N GLY A 331 21.29 12.19 -4.84
CA GLY A 331 21.73 13.36 -4.08
C GLY A 331 20.77 14.56 -4.13
N ASN A 332 19.65 14.46 -4.86
CA ASN A 332 18.69 15.55 -5.03
C ASN A 332 17.46 15.46 -4.10
N LEU A 333 17.37 14.39 -3.29
CA LEU A 333 16.28 14.20 -2.33
C LEU A 333 16.66 14.72 -0.94
N SER A 334 15.88 15.68 -0.46
CA SER A 334 15.77 15.96 0.96
C SER A 334 14.41 15.56 1.49
N TYR A 335 14.33 15.25 2.78
CA TYR A 335 13.12 14.74 3.38
C TYR A 335 12.94 15.15 4.84
N SER A 336 11.69 15.20 5.28
CA SER A 336 11.31 15.38 6.68
C SER A 336 10.07 14.54 7.00
N PHE A 337 10.25 13.52 7.84
CA PHE A 337 9.19 12.71 8.43
C PHE A 337 8.65 13.41 9.69
N ASN A 338 7.54 12.92 10.25
CA ASN A 338 6.86 13.56 11.38
C ASN A 338 6.49 15.03 11.13
N SER A 339 6.21 15.36 9.86
CA SER A 339 6.02 16.73 9.37
C SER A 339 4.64 16.90 8.74
N PRO A 340 3.54 16.71 9.50
CA PRO A 340 2.18 16.82 8.97
C PRO A 340 1.92 18.23 8.46
N ALA A 341 1.40 18.35 7.24
CA ALA A 341 1.00 19.63 6.65
C ALA A 341 -0.19 20.24 7.41
N GLN A 342 -0.17 21.56 7.60
CA GLN A 342 -1.27 22.34 8.15
C GLN A 342 -1.91 23.22 7.07
N SER A 343 -1.09 23.88 6.25
CA SER A 343 -1.58 24.74 5.17
C SER A 343 -0.64 24.77 3.97
N ILE A 344 -1.22 25.00 2.80
CA ILE A 344 -0.54 25.13 1.51
C ILE A 344 -1.05 26.41 0.84
N SER A 345 -0.12 27.30 0.49
CA SER A 345 -0.42 28.59 -0.14
C SER A 345 0.36 28.75 -1.43
N ASP A 346 -0.34 28.87 -2.55
CA ASP A 346 0.22 29.26 -3.83
C ASP A 346 0.27 30.80 -3.93
N GLN A 347 1.47 31.32 -4.13
CA GLN A 347 1.76 32.75 -4.22
C GLN A 347 2.04 33.19 -5.67
N GLY A 348 1.85 32.28 -6.65
CA GLY A 348 2.02 32.54 -8.08
C GLY A 348 3.42 32.22 -8.60
N ASP A 349 4.47 32.74 -7.95
CA ASP A 349 5.87 32.44 -8.28
C ASP A 349 6.43 31.24 -7.49
N LYS A 350 5.84 30.94 -6.33
CA LYS A 350 6.20 29.84 -5.43
C LYS A 350 5.01 29.31 -4.66
N VAL A 351 5.16 28.09 -4.14
CA VAL A 351 4.26 27.48 -3.17
C VAL A 351 4.94 27.45 -1.80
N THR A 352 4.18 27.80 -0.77
CA THR A 352 4.59 27.68 0.63
C THR A 352 3.76 26.62 1.34
N LEU A 353 4.40 25.71 2.05
CA LEU A 353 3.76 24.76 2.95
C LEU A 353 4.18 25.06 4.39
N ILE A 354 3.20 25.10 5.30
CA ILE A 354 3.43 25.20 6.75
C ILE A 354 2.99 23.87 7.38
N THR A 355 3.86 23.29 8.20
CA THR A 355 3.55 22.08 8.99
C THR A 355 2.79 22.43 10.26
N ARG A 356 2.15 21.46 10.90
CA ARG A 356 1.48 21.66 12.20
C ARG A 356 2.45 22.10 13.32
N SER A 357 3.75 21.86 13.17
CA SER A 357 4.79 22.34 14.09
C SER A 357 5.21 23.80 13.83
N GLY A 358 4.68 24.44 12.78
CA GLY A 358 5.03 25.80 12.38
C GLY A 358 6.26 25.89 11.46
N SER A 359 6.85 24.77 11.05
CA SER A 359 7.95 24.78 10.08
C SER A 359 7.44 25.17 8.69
N GLN A 360 8.17 26.02 8.00
CA GLN A 360 7.79 26.55 6.69
C GLN A 360 8.77 26.07 5.61
N TYR A 361 8.22 25.61 4.50
CA TYR A 361 8.98 25.17 3.33
C TYR A 361 8.46 25.85 2.07
N THR A 362 9.36 26.19 1.15
CA THR A 362 9.01 26.85 -0.11
C THR A 362 9.59 26.09 -1.31
N GLY A 363 8.82 26.05 -2.40
CA GLY A 363 9.32 25.51 -3.66
C GLY A 363 8.57 26.06 -4.87
N SER A 364 9.11 25.84 -6.08
CA SER A 364 8.50 26.34 -7.32
C SER A 364 7.22 25.60 -7.69
N ARG A 365 7.14 24.30 -7.39
CA ARG A 365 5.94 23.46 -7.55
C ARG A 365 5.69 22.64 -6.29
N LEU A 366 4.44 22.21 -6.11
CA LEU A 366 4.08 21.25 -5.06
C LEU A 366 3.24 20.11 -5.63
N VAL A 367 3.61 18.87 -5.30
CA VAL A 367 2.79 17.68 -5.56
C VAL A 367 2.13 17.27 -4.25
N SER A 368 0.80 17.42 -4.17
CA SER A 368 0.02 17.00 -3.01
C SER A 368 -0.50 15.59 -3.24
N THR A 369 -0.05 14.64 -2.41
CA THR A 369 -0.54 13.25 -2.42
C THR A 369 -1.39 12.91 -1.21
N ILE A 370 -1.94 13.91 -0.55
CA ILE A 370 -2.84 13.75 0.59
C ILE A 370 -4.12 12.99 0.14
N PRO A 371 -4.54 11.93 0.85
CA PRO A 371 -5.77 11.19 0.51
C PRO A 371 -7.02 12.07 0.54
N LEU A 372 -8.04 11.69 -0.23
CA LEU A 372 -9.31 12.41 -0.35
C LEU A 372 -9.93 12.71 1.03
N ASN A 373 -10.01 11.70 1.90
CA ASN A 373 -10.64 11.80 3.21
C ASN A 373 -9.84 12.64 4.22
N VAL A 374 -8.60 13.01 3.89
CA VAL A 374 -7.71 13.84 4.73
C VAL A 374 -7.60 15.25 4.17
N LEU A 375 -7.97 15.45 2.90
CA LEU A 375 -7.72 16.69 2.16
C LEU A 375 -8.38 17.91 2.81
N ASN A 376 -9.55 17.74 3.44
CA ASN A 376 -10.27 18.81 4.14
C ASN A 376 -9.62 19.26 5.47
N THR A 377 -8.58 18.56 5.94
CA THR A 377 -7.83 18.92 7.16
C THR A 377 -6.69 19.90 6.90
N VAL A 378 -6.37 20.17 5.62
CA VAL A 378 -5.31 21.09 5.21
C VAL A 378 -5.94 22.34 4.61
N ALA A 379 -5.51 23.51 5.08
CA ALA A 379 -5.99 24.78 4.53
C ALA A 379 -5.28 25.10 3.21
N PHE A 380 -6.04 25.46 2.18
CA PHE A 380 -5.49 25.85 0.87
C PHE A 380 -5.77 27.32 0.57
N SER A 381 -4.75 28.02 0.05
CA SER A 381 -4.86 29.38 -0.49
C SER A 381 -4.24 29.43 -1.89
N PRO A 382 -4.96 29.84 -2.95
CA PRO A 382 -6.40 30.12 -2.96
C PRO A 382 -7.24 28.88 -2.58
N PRO A 383 -8.51 29.06 -2.16
CA PRO A 383 -9.39 27.94 -1.80
C PRO A 383 -9.55 26.95 -2.95
N LEU A 384 -9.69 25.65 -2.62
CA LEU A 384 -9.98 24.61 -3.61
C LEU A 384 -11.29 24.90 -4.34
N ASN A 385 -11.42 24.42 -5.59
CA ASN A 385 -12.69 24.51 -6.32
C ASN A 385 -13.82 23.78 -5.56
N SER A 386 -15.07 24.15 -5.84
CA SER A 386 -16.25 23.66 -5.10
C SER A 386 -16.45 22.15 -5.22
N GLN A 387 -16.19 21.56 -6.38
CA GLN A 387 -16.35 20.11 -6.61
C GLN A 387 -15.33 19.28 -5.83
N ARG A 388 -14.06 19.70 -5.81
CA ARG A 388 -13.00 19.07 -4.99
C ARG A 388 -13.31 19.22 -3.50
N THR A 389 -13.76 20.40 -3.09
CA THR A 389 -14.16 20.66 -1.70
C THR A 389 -15.34 19.77 -1.28
N ALA A 390 -16.36 19.65 -2.12
CA ALA A 390 -17.49 18.76 -1.88
C ALA A 390 -17.06 17.30 -1.76
N ALA A 391 -16.24 16.80 -2.71
CA ALA A 391 -15.73 15.43 -2.65
C ALA A 391 -14.89 15.15 -1.39
N ALA A 392 -14.02 16.09 -0.99
CA ALA A 392 -13.21 15.95 0.22
C ALA A 392 -14.06 15.99 1.51
N ASN A 393 -15.17 16.73 1.51
CA ASN A 393 -16.09 16.78 2.66
C ASN A 393 -17.00 15.55 2.74
N THR A 394 -17.45 15.02 1.59
CA THR A 394 -18.22 13.77 1.54
C THR A 394 -17.35 12.56 1.91
N GLY A 395 -16.13 12.50 1.36
CA GLY A 395 -15.22 11.38 1.51
C GLY A 395 -15.65 10.13 0.73
N HIS A 396 -14.69 9.22 0.54
CA HIS A 396 -14.94 7.89 0.00
C HIS A 396 -15.47 6.95 1.10
N VAL A 397 -16.16 5.87 0.71
CA VAL A 397 -16.98 5.07 1.64
C VAL A 397 -16.23 3.96 2.36
N ASN A 398 -15.05 3.60 1.86
CA ASN A 398 -14.30 2.47 2.37
C ASN A 398 -13.81 2.66 3.81
N GLN A 399 -14.37 1.87 4.71
CA GLN A 399 -13.94 1.70 6.11
C GLN A 399 -13.51 0.25 6.33
N CYS A 400 -12.59 -0.27 5.51
CA CYS A 400 -12.10 -1.64 5.62
C CYS A 400 -11.48 -1.91 6.99
N VAL A 401 -11.92 -3.00 7.61
CA VAL A 401 -11.23 -3.65 8.71
C VAL A 401 -10.40 -4.76 8.12
N LYS A 402 -9.08 -4.76 8.35
CA LYS A 402 -8.18 -5.84 7.93
C LYS A 402 -7.43 -6.39 9.13
N VAL A 403 -7.68 -7.64 9.47
CA VAL A 403 -7.11 -8.31 10.63
C VAL A 403 -6.38 -9.56 10.18
N HIS A 404 -5.11 -9.64 10.52
CA HIS A 404 -4.30 -10.85 10.35
C HIS A 404 -4.37 -11.70 11.62
N ALA A 405 -4.57 -12.99 11.47
CA ALA A 405 -4.53 -13.96 12.56
C ALA A 405 -3.51 -15.06 12.25
N GLU A 406 -2.52 -15.22 13.12
CA GLU A 406 -1.69 -16.41 13.17
C GLU A 406 -2.41 -17.45 14.03
N ILE A 407 -2.75 -18.61 13.47
CA ILE A 407 -3.50 -19.67 14.17
C ILE A 407 -2.71 -20.98 14.19
N SER A 408 -2.90 -21.79 15.23
CA SER A 408 -2.19 -23.09 15.36
C SER A 408 -2.69 -24.17 14.40
N ASN A 409 -3.92 -24.06 13.89
CA ASN A 409 -4.48 -25.06 12.99
C ASN A 409 -3.81 -24.98 11.61
N LYS A 410 -2.98 -25.97 11.31
CA LYS A 410 -2.15 -26.05 10.10
C LYS A 410 -2.93 -26.40 8.84
N ASP A 411 -4.09 -27.05 9.01
CA ASP A 411 -4.91 -27.52 7.90
C ASP A 411 -5.75 -26.38 7.30
N MET A 412 -5.88 -25.27 8.01
CA MET A 412 -6.56 -24.06 7.56
C MET A 412 -5.79 -23.29 6.47
N ARG A 413 -4.62 -23.77 6.02
CA ARG A 413 -3.88 -23.14 4.91
C ARG A 413 -4.71 -23.03 3.64
N SER A 414 -5.52 -24.05 3.36
CA SER A 414 -6.38 -24.18 2.18
C SER A 414 -7.85 -23.92 2.52
N TRP A 415 -8.11 -23.01 3.45
CA TRP A 415 -9.46 -22.63 3.83
C TRP A 415 -9.76 -21.24 3.30
N THR A 416 -10.98 -21.06 2.80
CA THR A 416 -11.57 -19.76 2.53
C THR A 416 -12.94 -19.69 3.20
N GLY A 417 -13.40 -18.50 3.55
CA GLY A 417 -14.70 -18.39 4.18
C GLY A 417 -15.38 -17.05 4.07
N ILE A 418 -16.70 -17.11 3.95
CA ILE A 418 -17.62 -15.99 4.03
C ILE A 418 -18.54 -16.20 5.23
N THR A 419 -18.63 -15.22 6.11
CA THR A 419 -19.58 -15.21 7.24
C THR A 419 -20.37 -13.91 7.22
N TYR A 420 -21.60 -13.96 6.70
CA TYR A 420 -22.38 -12.76 6.37
C TYR A 420 -23.90 -12.97 6.61
N PRO A 421 -24.66 -11.97 7.09
CA PRO A 421 -24.25 -10.59 7.43
C PRO A 421 -23.89 -10.39 8.91
N PHE A 422 -23.97 -11.45 9.74
CA PHE A 422 -24.00 -11.30 11.19
C PHE A 422 -22.64 -11.11 11.86
N ASN A 423 -21.54 -11.47 11.19
CA ASN A 423 -20.20 -11.31 11.76
C ASN A 423 -19.56 -9.99 11.31
N LYS A 424 -18.70 -9.44 12.17
CA LYS A 424 -18.00 -8.16 11.93
C LYS A 424 -16.82 -8.27 10.97
N LEU A 425 -16.31 -9.50 10.79
CA LEU A 425 -15.43 -9.89 9.71
C LEU A 425 -16.23 -10.79 8.77
N THR A 426 -16.17 -10.50 7.48
CA THR A 426 -17.06 -11.05 6.45
C THR A 426 -16.37 -12.04 5.54
N TYR A 427 -15.13 -11.77 5.15
CA TYR A 427 -14.38 -12.57 4.17
C TYR A 427 -13.01 -12.90 4.75
N ALA A 428 -12.52 -14.14 4.61
CA ALA A 428 -11.17 -14.50 5.03
C ALA A 428 -10.59 -15.64 4.19
N ILE A 429 -9.26 -15.69 4.12
CA ILE A 429 -8.51 -16.73 3.41
C ILE A 429 -7.29 -17.19 4.24
N GLY A 430 -6.92 -18.46 4.08
CA GLY A 430 -5.57 -18.94 4.36
C GLY A 430 -4.59 -18.27 3.42
N ASP A 431 -3.77 -17.37 3.96
CA ASP A 431 -2.89 -16.48 3.18
C ASP A 431 -1.42 -16.89 3.27
N GLY A 432 -1.07 -17.85 4.13
CA GLY A 432 0.30 -18.38 4.18
C GLY A 432 0.58 -19.24 5.39
N THR A 433 1.86 -19.52 5.60
CA THR A 433 2.37 -20.25 6.75
C THR A 433 3.55 -19.49 7.32
N THR A 434 3.50 -19.17 8.62
CA THR A 434 4.59 -18.47 9.30
C THR A 434 5.80 -19.40 9.47
N PRO A 435 7.02 -18.86 9.69
CA PRO A 435 8.19 -19.70 10.00
C PRO A 435 8.02 -20.61 11.22
N ALA A 436 7.11 -20.28 12.15
CA ALA A 436 6.74 -21.14 13.28
C ALA A 436 5.87 -22.35 12.88
N GLY A 437 5.47 -22.46 11.60
CA GLY A 437 4.62 -23.53 11.08
C GLY A 437 3.13 -23.34 11.36
N ASN A 438 2.72 -22.13 11.74
CA ASN A 438 1.32 -21.76 11.98
C ASN A 438 0.68 -21.24 10.69
N THR A 439 -0.64 -21.39 10.55
CA THR A 439 -1.37 -20.80 9.42
C THR A 439 -1.56 -19.30 9.65
N HIS A 440 -1.32 -18.50 8.62
CA HIS A 440 -1.71 -17.11 8.58
C HIS A 440 -3.07 -16.99 7.87
N ILE A 441 -4.06 -16.44 8.56
CA ILE A 441 -5.37 -16.08 8.02
C ILE A 441 -5.43 -14.56 7.91
N VAL A 442 -5.88 -14.05 6.76
CA VAL A 442 -6.23 -12.64 6.61
C VAL A 442 -7.75 -12.51 6.54
N CYS A 443 -8.32 -11.66 7.40
CA CYS A 443 -9.75 -11.42 7.52
C CYS A 443 -10.09 -9.97 7.17
N PHE A 444 -11.23 -9.78 6.53
CA PHE A 444 -11.75 -8.47 6.12
C PHE A 444 -13.16 -8.24 6.65
N GLY A 445 -13.42 -7.01 7.09
CA GLY A 445 -14.75 -6.48 7.40
C GLY A 445 -14.91 -5.10 6.78
N GLY A 446 -16.13 -4.55 6.85
CA GLY A 446 -16.44 -3.25 6.28
C GLY A 446 -17.43 -2.46 7.14
N PHE A 447 -17.95 -1.36 6.60
CA PHE A 447 -18.83 -0.45 7.36
C PHE A 447 -20.21 -1.05 7.66
N HIS A 448 -20.70 -1.99 6.85
CA HIS A 448 -22.02 -2.64 7.02
C HIS A 448 -22.23 -3.32 8.38
N ASN A 449 -21.16 -3.84 9.01
CA ASN A 449 -21.18 -4.41 10.36
C ASN A 449 -19.79 -4.21 10.99
N HIS A 450 -19.51 -2.98 11.42
CA HIS A 450 -18.14 -2.52 11.64
C HIS A 450 -17.56 -2.86 13.04
N ILE A 451 -16.23 -2.91 13.11
CA ILE A 451 -15.43 -2.93 14.36
C ILE A 451 -14.22 -2.03 14.22
N HIS A 452 -13.79 -1.45 15.34
CA HIS A 452 -12.47 -0.86 15.49
C HIS A 452 -11.60 -1.85 16.28
N PRO A 453 -10.70 -2.60 15.63
CA PRO A 453 -10.13 -3.82 16.22
C PRO A 453 -9.33 -3.60 17.53
N GLU A 454 -8.80 -2.40 17.72
CA GLU A 454 -8.06 -2.00 18.92
C GLU A 454 -8.93 -1.59 20.11
N GLU A 455 -10.22 -1.26 19.91
CA GLU A 455 -11.09 -0.80 21.00
C GLU A 455 -11.45 -1.92 21.98
N ASP A 456 -11.80 -3.09 21.44
CA ASP A 456 -12.00 -4.31 22.22
C ASP A 456 -11.36 -5.50 21.48
N ILE A 457 -10.22 -5.95 22.01
CA ILE A 457 -9.50 -7.07 21.43
C ILE A 457 -10.24 -8.40 21.56
N ASN A 458 -11.12 -8.56 22.55
CA ASN A 458 -11.93 -9.77 22.70
C ASN A 458 -13.05 -9.82 21.67
N GLU A 459 -13.65 -8.68 21.34
CA GLU A 459 -14.60 -8.57 20.22
C GLU A 459 -13.91 -8.94 18.90
N THR A 460 -12.71 -8.43 18.66
CA THR A 460 -11.90 -8.78 17.48
C THR A 460 -11.57 -10.27 17.42
N LYS A 461 -11.12 -10.85 18.53
CA LYS A 461 -10.87 -12.31 18.62
C LYS A 461 -12.13 -13.12 18.35
N THR A 462 -13.27 -12.68 18.89
CA THR A 462 -14.57 -13.31 18.65
C THR A 462 -14.96 -13.25 17.18
N ALA A 463 -14.77 -12.10 16.53
CA ALA A 463 -15.03 -11.94 15.10
C ALA A 463 -14.16 -12.86 14.24
N VAL A 464 -12.86 -13.01 14.57
CA VAL A 464 -11.96 -13.96 13.90
C VAL A 464 -12.39 -15.40 14.16
N GLN A 465 -12.69 -15.76 15.41
CA GLN A 465 -13.13 -17.11 15.78
C GLN A 465 -14.43 -17.51 15.11
N ASN A 466 -15.35 -16.56 14.94
CA ASN A 466 -16.61 -16.77 14.24
C ASN A 466 -16.45 -16.99 12.74
N MET A 467 -15.28 -16.74 12.14
CA MET A 467 -15.06 -17.08 10.73
C MET A 467 -15.07 -18.60 10.52
N ALA A 468 -14.48 -19.36 11.44
CA ALA A 468 -14.53 -20.82 11.45
C ALA A 468 -14.53 -21.33 12.92
N PRO A 469 -15.71 -21.42 13.57
CA PRO A 469 -15.81 -21.80 14.97
C PRO A 469 -15.11 -23.13 15.27
N GLY A 470 -14.30 -23.14 16.34
CA GLY A 470 -13.50 -24.32 16.73
C GLY A 470 -12.19 -24.51 15.96
N ASN A 471 -11.96 -23.79 14.84
CA ASN A 471 -10.76 -23.94 14.01
C ASN A 471 -9.76 -22.78 14.13
N MET A 472 -10.13 -21.70 14.82
CA MET A 472 -9.33 -20.47 14.94
C MET A 472 -8.68 -20.32 16.34
N ASP A 473 -7.74 -21.21 16.68
CA ASP A 473 -6.91 -21.05 17.89
C ASP A 473 -5.81 -20.00 17.64
N ILE A 474 -6.14 -18.74 17.97
CA ILE A 474 -5.33 -17.54 17.70
C ILE A 474 -4.08 -17.49 18.58
N LYS A 475 -2.91 -17.41 17.94
CA LYS A 475 -1.60 -17.14 18.56
C LYS A 475 -1.17 -15.68 18.45
N ARG A 476 -1.57 -15.01 17.37
CA ARG A 476 -1.26 -13.59 17.16
C ARG A 476 -2.38 -12.92 16.39
N LEU A 477 -2.65 -11.66 16.71
CA LEU A 477 -3.34 -10.74 15.81
C LEU A 477 -2.41 -9.61 15.40
N VAL A 478 -2.47 -9.20 14.15
CA VAL A 478 -1.74 -8.05 13.61
C VAL A 478 -2.69 -7.24 12.74
N PHE A 479 -2.75 -5.92 12.92
CA PHE A 479 -3.65 -5.07 12.14
C PHE A 479 -3.27 -3.60 12.26
N HIS A 480 -3.86 -2.77 11.39
CA HIS A 480 -3.80 -1.32 11.48
C HIS A 480 -5.20 -0.74 11.24
N ASN A 481 -5.65 0.17 12.09
CA ASN A 481 -6.97 0.77 11.96
C ASN A 481 -6.94 1.98 11.01
N TRP A 482 -7.19 1.73 9.72
CA TRP A 482 -7.23 2.77 8.70
C TRP A 482 -8.38 3.77 8.86
N ALA A 483 -9.50 3.38 9.48
CA ALA A 483 -10.66 4.24 9.69
C ALA A 483 -10.34 5.39 10.66
N LYS A 484 -9.64 5.09 11.76
CA LYS A 484 -9.24 6.08 12.78
C LYS A 484 -7.92 6.76 12.53
N ASP A 485 -7.10 6.24 11.62
CA ASP A 485 -5.85 6.86 11.24
C ASP A 485 -6.08 8.27 10.68
N GLU A 486 -5.55 9.29 11.36
CA GLU A 486 -5.79 10.68 10.98
C GLU A 486 -5.20 11.08 9.62
N PHE A 487 -4.23 10.33 9.10
CA PHE A 487 -3.56 10.54 7.82
C PHE A 487 -4.06 9.59 6.72
N ALA A 488 -5.14 8.83 6.97
CA ALA A 488 -5.83 8.03 5.96
C ALA A 488 -7.36 8.22 5.99
N LYS A 489 -7.98 8.16 7.18
CA LYS A 489 -9.43 8.32 7.42
C LYS A 489 -10.29 7.38 6.56
N GLY A 490 -9.82 6.15 6.39
CA GLY A 490 -10.33 5.15 5.46
C GLY A 490 -9.18 4.38 4.80
N ALA A 491 -9.48 3.21 4.21
CA ALA A 491 -8.46 2.40 3.54
C ALA A 491 -8.26 2.86 2.08
N TRP A 492 -8.54 2.01 1.09
CA TRP A 492 -8.46 2.41 -0.32
C TRP A 492 -9.70 3.18 -0.75
N PHE A 493 -9.59 3.97 -1.82
CA PHE A 493 -10.73 4.70 -2.35
C PHE A 493 -11.82 3.76 -2.88
N PHE A 494 -13.06 4.03 -2.51
CA PHE A 494 -14.23 3.51 -3.22
C PHE A 494 -15.32 4.57 -3.17
N SER A 495 -15.85 4.95 -4.33
CA SER A 495 -16.75 6.10 -4.41
C SER A 495 -18.15 5.81 -3.86
N PRO A 496 -18.79 6.80 -3.22
CA PRO A 496 -20.24 6.81 -3.12
C PRO A 496 -20.88 7.10 -4.49
N PRO A 497 -22.16 6.77 -4.67
CA PRO A 497 -22.88 7.12 -5.89
C PRO A 497 -22.77 8.62 -6.21
N ASN A 498 -22.66 8.93 -7.51
CA ASN A 498 -22.50 10.26 -8.12
C ASN A 498 -21.13 10.94 -7.91
N MET A 499 -20.23 10.43 -7.08
CA MET A 499 -18.97 11.16 -6.81
C MET A 499 -18.07 11.26 -8.05
N LEU A 500 -17.96 10.19 -8.84
CA LEU A 500 -17.00 10.19 -9.96
C LEU A 500 -17.51 11.04 -11.11
N SER A 501 -18.79 10.92 -11.46
CA SER A 501 -19.42 11.71 -12.52
C SER A 501 -19.47 13.21 -12.21
N THR A 502 -19.41 13.60 -10.94
CA THR A 502 -19.46 15.02 -10.51
C THR A 502 -18.10 15.61 -10.17
N SER A 503 -17.14 14.82 -9.68
CA SER A 503 -15.91 15.37 -9.07
C SER A 503 -14.61 14.78 -9.59
N LEU A 504 -14.59 13.73 -10.42
CA LEU A 504 -13.33 13.12 -10.86
C LEU A 504 -12.42 14.11 -11.60
N ASP A 505 -12.97 14.87 -12.55
CA ASP A 505 -12.23 15.92 -13.28
C ASP A 505 -11.70 16.99 -12.33
N ALA A 506 -12.54 17.41 -11.37
CA ALA A 506 -12.17 18.42 -10.39
C ALA A 506 -11.09 17.93 -9.44
N LEU A 507 -11.09 16.64 -9.05
CA LEU A 507 -10.05 16.02 -8.22
C LEU A 507 -8.71 15.98 -8.96
N ARG A 508 -8.72 15.73 -10.27
CA ARG A 508 -7.52 15.69 -11.14
C ARG A 508 -7.06 17.07 -11.65
N SER A 509 -7.92 18.08 -11.58
CA SER A 509 -7.67 19.40 -12.16
C SER A 509 -6.49 20.15 -11.54
N ARG A 510 -5.90 21.07 -12.29
CA ARG A 510 -4.80 21.91 -11.82
C ARG A 510 -5.25 22.91 -10.74
N HIS A 511 -4.37 23.22 -9.78
CA HIS A 511 -4.59 24.26 -8.76
C HIS A 511 -3.37 25.18 -8.68
N GLY A 512 -3.24 26.06 -9.65
CA GLY A 512 -2.07 26.94 -9.78
C GLY A 512 -0.77 26.13 -9.87
N ASN A 513 0.15 26.34 -8.92
CA ASN A 513 1.40 25.60 -8.79
C ASN A 513 1.32 24.32 -7.93
N VAL A 514 0.12 23.96 -7.46
CA VAL A 514 -0.16 22.72 -6.74
C VAL A 514 -0.77 21.68 -7.68
N LEU A 515 -0.11 20.54 -7.80
CA LEU A 515 -0.61 19.38 -8.53
C LEU A 515 -1.14 18.35 -7.53
N PHE A 516 -2.42 17.98 -7.67
CA PHE A 516 -3.01 16.90 -6.91
C PHE A 516 -2.75 15.58 -7.62
N ALA A 517 -2.23 14.60 -6.88
CA ALA A 517 -1.97 13.26 -7.38
C ALA A 517 -2.19 12.25 -6.26
N ASN A 518 -3.08 11.29 -6.43
CA ASN A 518 -3.31 10.23 -5.47
C ASN A 518 -4.06 9.11 -6.17
N SER A 519 -3.82 7.85 -5.76
CA SER A 519 -4.57 6.70 -6.25
C SER A 519 -6.09 6.89 -6.21
N ASP A 520 -6.60 7.69 -5.28
CA ASP A 520 -8.03 8.01 -5.11
C ASP A 520 -8.70 8.59 -6.36
N TRP A 521 -7.95 9.20 -7.28
CA TRP A 521 -8.47 9.78 -8.52
C TRP A 521 -7.63 9.41 -9.74
N ALA A 522 -6.93 8.28 -9.72
CA ALA A 522 -6.32 7.70 -10.92
C ALA A 522 -7.38 7.31 -11.96
N VAL A 523 -6.98 7.13 -13.21
CA VAL A 523 -7.93 6.76 -14.29
C VAL A 523 -7.99 5.25 -14.53
N GLY A 524 -6.85 4.56 -14.41
CA GLY A 524 -6.74 3.11 -14.51
C GLY A 524 -7.12 2.44 -13.20
N TRP A 525 -6.19 1.75 -12.56
CA TRP A 525 -6.38 1.07 -11.27
C TRP A 525 -6.49 2.05 -10.07
N ARG A 526 -7.48 2.95 -10.12
CA ARG A 526 -7.88 3.83 -9.02
C ARG A 526 -8.11 3.02 -7.76
N SER A 527 -7.65 3.55 -6.64
CA SER A 527 -7.59 2.94 -5.30
C SER A 527 -6.46 1.94 -5.04
N PHE A 528 -5.79 1.42 -6.09
CA PHE A 528 -4.72 0.44 -5.93
C PHE A 528 -3.34 1.10 -5.79
N ILE A 529 -2.34 0.29 -5.43
CA ILE A 529 -0.92 0.67 -5.52
C ILE A 529 -0.57 1.08 -6.95
N ASP A 530 -1.15 0.42 -7.95
CA ASP A 530 -0.96 0.75 -9.37
C ASP A 530 -1.42 2.16 -9.71
N GLY A 531 -2.66 2.54 -9.36
CA GLY A 531 -3.15 3.91 -9.51
C GLY A 531 -2.33 4.93 -8.71
N ALA A 532 -1.72 4.52 -7.61
CA ALA A 532 -0.81 5.38 -6.86
C ALA A 532 0.44 5.72 -7.69
N ILE A 533 1.04 4.72 -8.36
CA ILE A 533 2.22 4.87 -9.21
C ILE A 533 1.86 5.62 -10.50
N GLU A 534 0.71 5.33 -11.10
CA GLU A 534 0.14 6.08 -12.25
C GLU A 534 0.14 7.59 -11.94
N GLU A 535 -0.46 7.98 -10.83
CA GLU A 535 -0.62 9.39 -10.46
C GLU A 535 0.71 10.06 -10.08
N GLY A 536 1.62 9.32 -9.46
CA GLY A 536 2.96 9.82 -9.14
C GLY A 536 3.78 10.08 -10.40
N THR A 537 3.69 9.17 -11.36
CA THR A 537 4.32 9.28 -12.68
C THR A 537 3.76 10.49 -13.44
N ARG A 538 2.42 10.64 -13.49
CA ARG A 538 1.77 11.79 -14.12
C ARG A 538 2.24 13.11 -13.50
N ALA A 539 2.23 13.22 -12.17
CA ALA A 539 2.62 14.44 -11.48
C ALA A 539 4.07 14.83 -11.75
N ALA A 540 5.01 13.88 -11.65
CA ALA A 540 6.42 14.13 -11.93
C ALA A 540 6.65 14.55 -13.38
N PHE A 541 5.98 13.90 -14.33
CA PHE A 541 6.06 14.26 -15.74
C PHE A 541 5.57 15.69 -15.98
N THR A 542 4.38 16.05 -15.48
CA THR A 542 3.82 17.40 -15.64
C THR A 542 4.74 18.47 -15.03
N VAL A 543 5.23 18.26 -13.81
CA VAL A 543 6.13 19.22 -13.14
C VAL A 543 7.44 19.37 -13.91
N THR A 544 8.01 18.27 -14.41
CA THR A 544 9.26 18.28 -15.19
C THR A 544 9.09 19.12 -16.46
N GLU A 545 8.00 18.93 -17.21
CA GLU A 545 7.73 19.71 -18.42
C GLU A 545 7.55 21.20 -18.12
N GLU A 546 6.86 21.54 -17.03
CA GLU A 546 6.65 22.93 -16.64
C GLU A 546 7.93 23.64 -16.21
N LEU A 547 8.84 22.94 -15.51
CA LEU A 547 10.10 23.51 -15.04
C LEU A 547 11.17 23.61 -16.13
N ARG A 548 11.10 22.77 -17.18
CA ARG A 548 12.03 22.84 -18.32
C ARG A 548 11.78 24.01 -19.27
N GLY A 549 10.57 24.56 -19.28
CA GLY A 549 10.17 25.66 -20.17
C GLY A 549 10.10 25.27 -21.67
N PRO A 550 9.59 26.16 -22.55
CA PRO A 550 9.31 25.83 -23.96
C PRO A 550 10.53 25.55 -24.85
N SER A 551 11.77 25.76 -24.38
CA SER A 551 12.97 25.69 -25.23
C SER A 551 13.61 24.29 -25.31
N ALA A 552 13.30 23.38 -24.40
CA ALA A 552 13.93 22.05 -24.35
C ALA A 552 13.25 21.01 -25.26
N SER A 553 11.98 21.19 -25.63
CA SER A 553 11.19 20.23 -26.42
C SER A 553 11.60 20.14 -27.90
N ARG A 554 12.39 21.08 -28.42
CA ARG A 554 12.88 21.08 -29.81
C ARG A 554 14.17 20.30 -30.04
N SER A 555 14.79 19.74 -28.99
CA SER A 555 16.11 19.10 -29.10
C SER A 555 16.09 17.57 -29.13
N ARG A 556 14.91 16.94 -29.15
CA ARG A 556 14.76 15.48 -29.26
C ARG A 556 13.59 15.12 -30.18
N LEU A 557 13.78 15.35 -31.48
CA LEU A 557 13.13 14.60 -32.54
C LEU A 557 14.23 13.91 -33.34
#